data_AF-A0A0Q8J880-F1
#
_entry.id   AF-A0A0Q8J880-F1
#
_cell.length_a   1.000
_cell.length_b   1.000
_cell.length_c   1.000
_cell.angle_alpha   90.00
_cell.angle_beta   90.00
_cell.angle_gamma   90.00
#
_symmetry.space_group_name_H-M   'P 1'
#
loop_
_entity.id
_entity.type
_entity.pdbx_description
1 polymer ?
#
loop_
_entity_poly.entity_id
_entity_poly.type
_entity_poly.pdbx_seq_one_letter_code
_entity_poly.pdbx_strand_id
1 'polypeptide(L)'
;MGAASSTRGDTAAPQQQIPYHQIRAVHDDTTIRVYQAYCDQIADAALAHGRFVAPFSRSRMTWIKPSFLWMMYRAGWGYKDDNQRRILAIDLDRAGFEWALAHSCPSHPDPSMSAQEWKRFKDATPVRIQWDPERSLRLGALQHRAIQIGLSGEAVPLYADQWTRRIEEVTPLAHRIHALVEADRLDEAKALLPVERPYTATVEV
;
A
#
# COMPACT_ATOMS: atom_id res chain seq x y z
N MET A 1 61.34 -18.14 -3.01
CA MET A 1 60.99 -16.73 -2.70
C MET A 1 60.14 -16.25 -3.87
N GLY A 2 58.81 -16.35 -3.83
CA GLY A 2 57.87 -15.45 -3.12
C GLY A 2 57.75 -14.15 -3.93
N ALA A 3 56.62 -13.71 -4.49
CA ALA A 3 55.23 -13.84 -4.08
C ALA A 3 54.27 -13.75 -5.29
N ALA A 4 53.18 -14.52 -5.25
CA ALA A 4 52.02 -14.33 -6.11
C ALA A 4 51.06 -13.37 -5.40
N SER A 5 50.78 -12.21 -6.02
CA SER A 5 49.76 -11.28 -5.55
C SER A 5 48.39 -11.83 -5.95
N SER A 6 47.68 -12.39 -4.97
CA SER A 6 46.28 -12.81 -5.11
C SER A 6 45.38 -11.61 -4.82
N THR A 7 44.88 -10.97 -5.87
CA THR A 7 43.74 -10.06 -5.77
C THR A 7 42.50 -10.89 -5.53
N ARG A 8 42.08 -10.99 -4.26
CA ARG A 8 40.74 -11.45 -3.90
C ARG A 8 39.74 -10.44 -4.45
N GLY A 9 38.99 -10.84 -5.47
CA GLY A 9 37.75 -10.16 -5.80
C GLY A 9 36.77 -10.38 -4.65
N ASP A 10 36.42 -9.31 -3.95
CA ASP A 10 35.25 -9.29 -3.08
C ASP A 10 34.02 -9.46 -3.98
N THR A 11 33.54 -10.71 -4.12
CA THR A 11 32.19 -10.95 -4.61
C THR A 11 31.23 -10.52 -3.51
N ALA A 12 30.78 -9.26 -3.61
CA ALA A 12 29.59 -8.80 -2.91
C ALA A 12 28.48 -9.83 -3.13
N ALA A 13 27.88 -10.33 -2.05
CA ALA A 13 26.74 -11.23 -2.12
C ALA A 13 25.67 -10.62 -3.02
N PRO A 14 25.02 -11.39 -3.91
CA PRO A 14 23.98 -10.85 -4.77
C PRO A 14 22.89 -10.23 -3.90
N GLN A 15 22.74 -8.91 -3.98
CA GLN A 15 21.59 -8.23 -3.40
C GLN A 15 20.35 -8.86 -4.04
N GLN A 16 19.56 -9.58 -3.25
CA GLN A 16 18.38 -10.26 -3.74
C GLN A 16 17.44 -9.22 -4.36
N GLN A 17 17.33 -9.25 -5.68
CA GLN A 17 16.54 -8.28 -6.43
C GLN A 17 15.06 -8.47 -6.07
N ILE A 18 14.39 -7.37 -5.71
CA ILE A 18 12.96 -7.39 -5.39
C ILE A 18 12.19 -7.86 -6.65
N PRO A 19 11.30 -8.88 -6.55
CA PRO A 19 10.49 -9.32 -7.67
C PRO A 19 9.67 -8.19 -8.28
N TYR A 20 9.35 -8.30 -9.58
CA TYR A 20 8.60 -7.25 -10.28
C TYR A 20 7.23 -6.98 -9.65
N HIS A 21 6.48 -8.02 -9.28
CA HIS A 21 5.27 -7.93 -8.46
C HIS A 21 5.53 -8.60 -7.11
N GLN A 22 5.46 -7.82 -6.02
CA GLN A 22 5.55 -8.34 -4.65
C GLN A 22 4.72 -7.47 -3.72
N ILE A 23 3.84 -8.08 -2.94
CA ILE A 23 3.16 -7.37 -1.86
C ILE A 23 4.18 -7.17 -0.73
N ARG A 24 4.37 -5.93 -0.31
CA ARG A 24 5.17 -5.56 0.85
C ARG A 24 4.33 -4.70 1.78
N ALA A 25 4.35 -5.03 3.06
CA ALA A 25 3.51 -4.37 4.05
C ALA A 25 4.15 -4.46 5.44
N VAL A 26 3.71 -3.59 6.36
CA VAL A 26 3.85 -3.87 7.79
C VAL A 26 2.78 -4.91 8.13
N HIS A 27 3.19 -6.06 8.66
CA HIS A 27 2.28 -7.15 9.01
C HIS A 27 2.86 -7.99 10.14
N ASP A 28 1.98 -8.70 10.84
CA ASP A 28 2.30 -9.72 11.84
C ASP A 28 1.43 -10.96 11.63
N ASP A 29 1.34 -11.84 12.64
CA ASP A 29 0.58 -13.08 12.53
C ASP A 29 -0.94 -12.85 12.38
N THR A 30 -1.43 -11.68 12.81
CA THR A 30 -2.86 -11.37 12.93
C THR A 30 -3.32 -10.23 12.03
N THR A 31 -2.44 -9.28 11.71
CA THR A 31 -2.80 -8.07 10.97
C THR A 31 -1.87 -7.75 9.80
N ILE A 32 -2.40 -6.95 8.87
CA ILE A 32 -1.65 -6.31 7.79
C ILE A 32 -2.08 -4.85 7.69
N ARG A 33 -1.09 -3.97 7.61
CA ARG A 33 -1.28 -2.52 7.50
C ARG A 33 -1.49 -2.11 6.06
N VAL A 34 -2.45 -1.23 5.87
CA VAL A 34 -2.66 -0.48 4.63
C VAL A 34 -2.80 1.00 4.94
N TYR A 35 -2.61 1.84 3.93
CA TYR A 35 -2.67 3.29 4.07
C TYR A 35 -3.73 3.89 3.15
N GLN A 36 -4.38 4.94 3.67
CA GLN A 36 -5.32 5.78 2.93
C GLN A 36 -5.14 7.25 3.34
N ALA A 37 -5.65 8.17 2.51
CA ALA A 37 -5.65 9.60 2.84
C ALA A 37 -7.06 10.19 2.71
N TYR A 38 -7.39 11.11 3.61
CA TYR A 38 -8.72 11.69 3.73
C TYR A 38 -8.68 13.18 4.14
N CYS A 39 -9.83 13.86 4.04
CA CYS A 39 -10.07 15.12 4.72
C CYS A 39 -10.19 14.91 6.24
N ASP A 40 -10.13 16.01 7.00
CA ASP A 40 -10.27 15.97 8.47
C ASP A 40 -11.55 15.28 8.91
N GLN A 41 -12.69 15.61 8.32
CA GLN A 41 -13.99 15.11 8.76
C GLN A 41 -14.08 13.58 8.73
N ILE A 42 -13.54 12.95 7.68
CA ILE A 42 -13.51 11.49 7.60
C ILE A 42 -12.45 10.92 8.55
N ALA A 43 -11.27 11.54 8.61
CA ALA A 43 -10.19 11.07 9.47
C ALA A 43 -10.56 11.12 10.96
N ASP A 44 -11.09 12.25 11.43
CA ASP A 44 -11.48 12.45 12.81
C ASP A 44 -12.62 11.50 13.21
N ALA A 45 -13.62 11.31 12.34
CA ALA A 45 -14.68 10.33 12.57
C ALA A 45 -14.12 8.89 12.64
N ALA A 46 -13.23 8.52 11.72
CA ALA A 46 -12.64 7.18 11.71
C ALA A 46 -11.78 6.91 12.95
N LEU A 47 -10.99 7.90 13.38
CA LEU A 47 -10.15 7.82 14.58
C LEU A 47 -10.99 7.75 15.85
N ALA A 48 -12.03 8.59 15.97
CA ALA A 48 -12.90 8.61 17.14
C ALA A 48 -13.66 7.29 17.33
N HIS A 49 -14.04 6.63 16.25
CA HIS A 49 -14.81 5.38 16.28
C HIS A 49 -13.95 4.11 16.14
N GLY A 50 -12.65 4.25 15.84
CA GLY A 50 -11.75 3.12 15.57
C GLY A 50 -12.10 2.33 14.29
N ARG A 51 -12.97 2.88 13.42
CA ARG A 51 -13.47 2.26 12.19
C ARG A 51 -14.09 3.30 11.28
N PHE A 52 -14.30 2.97 10.00
CA PHE A 52 -14.90 3.92 9.05
C PHE A 52 -16.41 4.08 9.25
N VAL A 53 -16.82 5.29 9.62
CA VAL A 53 -18.22 5.73 9.75
C VAL A 53 -18.48 6.98 8.91
N ALA A 54 -19.74 7.43 8.81
CA ALA A 54 -20.06 8.67 8.12
C ALA A 54 -19.16 9.83 8.61
N PRO A 55 -18.62 10.69 7.71
CA PRO A 55 -19.00 10.85 6.30
C PRO A 55 -18.24 9.96 5.30
N PHE A 56 -17.55 8.89 5.74
CA PHE A 56 -16.96 7.92 4.81
C PHE A 56 -18.03 7.33 3.87
N SER A 57 -17.76 7.38 2.55
CA SER A 57 -18.67 6.86 1.55
C SER A 57 -18.61 5.33 1.49
N ARG A 58 -19.78 4.70 1.64
CA ARG A 58 -19.91 3.23 1.57
C ARG A 58 -20.33 2.72 0.20
N SER A 59 -20.69 3.62 -0.71
CA SER A 59 -21.14 3.30 -2.08
C SER A 59 -20.06 3.48 -3.13
N ARG A 60 -19.01 4.27 -2.83
CA ARG A 60 -17.89 4.49 -3.74
C ARG A 60 -16.80 3.46 -3.52
N MET A 61 -16.07 3.16 -4.59
CA MET A 61 -14.84 2.38 -4.48
C MET A 61 -13.81 3.12 -3.62
N THR A 62 -13.17 2.41 -2.68
CA THR A 62 -12.10 2.92 -1.83
C THR A 62 -10.81 2.16 -2.12
N TRP A 63 -9.67 2.86 -2.20
CA TRP A 63 -8.39 2.25 -2.60
C TRP A 63 -7.41 2.20 -1.43
N ILE A 64 -7.06 0.99 -1.01
CA ILE A 64 -6.07 0.72 0.05
C ILE A 64 -4.69 0.41 -0.56
N LYS A 65 -3.63 0.78 0.15
CA LYS A 65 -2.23 0.58 -0.29
C LYS A 65 -1.40 0.00 0.85
N PRO A 66 -0.83 -1.20 0.72
CA PRO A 66 0.11 -1.69 1.72
C PRO A 66 1.43 -0.90 1.77
N SER A 67 1.83 -0.28 0.65
CA SER A 67 3.05 0.53 0.55
C SER A 67 2.84 1.98 1.02
N PHE A 68 3.67 2.40 1.98
CA PHE A 68 3.69 3.74 2.55
C PHE A 68 4.15 4.77 1.52
N LEU A 69 5.26 4.54 0.82
CA LEU A 69 5.79 5.49 -0.15
C LEU A 69 4.91 5.62 -1.39
N TRP A 70 4.22 4.54 -1.79
CA TRP A 70 3.15 4.63 -2.78
C TRP A 70 2.01 5.53 -2.30
N MET A 71 1.58 5.40 -1.03
CA MET A 71 0.59 6.31 -0.46
C MET A 71 1.10 7.77 -0.41
N MET A 72 2.37 7.99 -0.05
CA MET A 72 2.95 9.35 0.03
C MET A 72 3.00 10.01 -1.35
N TYR A 73 3.33 9.26 -2.40
CA TYR A 73 3.23 9.76 -3.77
C TYR A 73 1.79 10.14 -4.14
N ARG A 74 0.80 9.35 -3.71
CA ARG A 74 -0.60 9.57 -4.06
C ARG A 74 -1.21 10.80 -3.36
N ALA A 75 -0.88 11.00 -2.09
CA ALA A 75 -1.34 12.13 -1.27
C ALA A 75 -0.38 13.34 -1.25
N GLY A 76 0.76 13.27 -1.93
CA GLY A 76 1.78 14.33 -1.88
C GLY A 76 2.24 14.61 -0.44
N TRP A 77 2.53 13.56 0.33
CA TRP A 77 2.85 13.64 1.76
C TRP A 77 1.77 14.25 2.66
N GLY A 78 0.53 14.39 2.18
CA GLY A 78 -0.55 15.10 2.89
C GLY A 78 -0.72 16.56 2.46
N TYR A 79 0.07 17.04 1.49
CA TYR A 79 0.02 18.42 0.99
C TYR A 79 -0.68 18.58 -0.35
N LYS A 80 -1.19 17.49 -0.95
CA LYS A 80 -1.75 17.55 -2.31
C LYS A 80 -3.06 18.32 -2.43
N ASP A 81 -4.03 18.01 -1.57
CA ASP A 81 -5.34 18.66 -1.52
C ASP A 81 -6.07 18.35 -0.20
N ASP A 82 -7.10 19.13 0.11
CA ASP A 82 -7.88 19.02 1.36
C ASP A 82 -8.58 17.67 1.55
N ASN A 83 -8.82 16.91 0.48
CA ASN A 83 -9.41 15.57 0.58
C ASN A 83 -8.37 14.48 0.90
N GLN A 84 -7.08 14.80 0.91
CA GLN A 84 -5.99 13.85 1.13
C GLN A 84 -4.96 14.34 2.16
N ARG A 85 -5.36 15.27 3.04
CA ARG A 85 -4.45 15.89 4.03
C ARG A 85 -4.13 15.03 5.26
N ARG A 86 -4.99 14.06 5.61
CA ARG A 86 -4.80 13.17 6.76
C ARG A 86 -4.43 11.78 6.26
N ILE A 87 -3.24 11.29 6.62
CA ILE A 87 -2.76 9.96 6.28
C ILE A 87 -3.12 9.03 7.42
N LEU A 88 -3.91 8.00 7.11
CA LEU A 88 -4.28 6.97 8.06
C LEU A 88 -3.52 5.69 7.73
N ALA A 89 -2.95 5.07 8.77
CA ALA A 89 -2.52 3.69 8.77
C ALA A 89 -3.65 2.83 9.36
N ILE A 90 -4.09 1.83 8.62
CA ILE A 90 -5.22 0.96 8.96
C ILE A 90 -4.71 -0.47 9.04
N ASP A 91 -4.78 -1.06 10.22
CA ASP A 91 -4.46 -2.47 10.41
C ASP A 91 -5.73 -3.29 10.20
N LEU A 92 -5.69 -4.17 9.21
CA LEU A 92 -6.75 -5.11 8.88
C LEU A 92 -6.41 -6.46 9.47
N ASP A 93 -7.41 -7.23 9.88
CA ASP A 93 -7.16 -8.65 10.07
C ASP A 93 -6.74 -9.31 8.76
N ARG A 94 -5.84 -10.29 8.86
CA ARG A 94 -5.29 -10.96 7.68
C ARG A 94 -6.35 -11.69 6.87
N ALA A 95 -7.36 -12.27 7.53
CA ALA A 95 -8.42 -13.00 6.84
C ALA A 95 -9.22 -12.10 5.89
N GLY A 96 -9.52 -10.87 6.29
CA GLY A 96 -10.18 -9.86 5.47
C GLY A 96 -9.32 -9.39 4.31
N PHE A 97 -8.02 -9.22 4.52
CA PHE A 97 -7.09 -8.91 3.43
C PHE A 97 -6.97 -10.05 2.41
N GLU A 98 -6.81 -11.30 2.88
CA GLU A 98 -6.80 -12.49 2.01
C GLU A 98 -8.12 -12.66 1.27
N TRP A 99 -9.25 -12.42 1.95
CA TRP A 99 -10.55 -12.41 1.31
C TRP A 99 -10.58 -11.39 0.17
N ALA A 100 -10.08 -10.17 0.40
CA ALA A 100 -10.04 -9.14 -0.65
C ALA A 100 -9.21 -9.57 -1.86
N LEU A 101 -8.06 -10.23 -1.64
CA LEU A 101 -7.24 -10.78 -2.73
C LEU A 101 -7.96 -11.89 -3.50
N ALA A 102 -8.60 -12.82 -2.79
CA ALA A 102 -9.32 -13.94 -3.39
C ALA A 102 -10.57 -13.53 -4.18
N HIS A 103 -11.16 -12.37 -3.86
CA HIS A 103 -12.36 -11.82 -4.51
C HIS A 103 -12.02 -10.67 -5.45
N SER A 104 -10.83 -10.71 -6.06
CA SER A 104 -10.31 -9.64 -6.90
C SER A 104 -10.23 -10.02 -8.38
N CYS A 105 -10.24 -8.98 -9.22
CA CYS A 105 -9.85 -9.07 -10.61
C CYS A 105 -8.87 -7.94 -10.95
N PRO A 106 -8.11 -8.03 -12.06
CA PRO A 106 -7.27 -6.92 -12.51
C PRO A 106 -8.06 -5.60 -12.71
N SER A 107 -7.38 -4.47 -12.78
CA SER A 107 -8.00 -3.17 -13.10
C SER A 107 -8.23 -2.97 -14.60
N HIS A 108 -7.61 -3.81 -15.43
CA HIS A 108 -7.67 -3.77 -16.89
C HIS A 108 -8.16 -5.11 -17.45
N PRO A 109 -8.90 -5.10 -18.58
CA PRO A 109 -9.35 -6.34 -19.21
C PRO A 109 -8.16 -7.18 -19.67
N ASP A 110 -8.32 -8.49 -19.62
CA ASP A 110 -7.47 -9.38 -20.40
C ASP A 110 -7.68 -9.06 -21.90
N PRO A 111 -6.61 -8.94 -22.71
CA PRO A 111 -6.71 -8.66 -24.15
C PRO A 111 -7.62 -9.62 -24.92
N SER A 112 -7.84 -10.84 -24.41
CA SER A 112 -8.69 -11.86 -25.02
C SER A 112 -10.18 -11.73 -24.67
N MET A 113 -10.57 -10.93 -23.68
CA MET A 113 -11.96 -10.76 -23.27
C MET A 113 -12.70 -9.71 -24.11
N SER A 114 -13.94 -9.99 -24.48
CA SER A 114 -14.81 -8.95 -25.05
C SER A 114 -15.18 -7.90 -23.99
N ALA A 115 -15.58 -6.72 -24.46
CA ALA A 115 -16.02 -5.64 -23.58
C ALA A 115 -17.22 -6.04 -22.70
N GLN A 116 -18.11 -6.89 -23.20
CA GLN A 116 -19.30 -7.35 -22.45
C GLN A 116 -18.92 -8.38 -21.38
N GLU A 117 -18.06 -9.34 -21.71
CA GLU A 117 -17.53 -10.31 -20.74
C GLU A 117 -16.76 -9.59 -19.63
N TRP A 118 -15.91 -8.65 -20.02
CA TRP A 118 -15.17 -7.83 -19.05
C TRP A 118 -16.09 -7.05 -18.14
N LYS A 119 -17.16 -6.45 -18.68
CA LYS A 119 -18.14 -5.74 -17.86
C LYS A 119 -18.82 -6.67 -16.86
N ARG A 120 -19.29 -7.85 -17.29
CA ARG A 120 -19.93 -8.82 -16.38
C ARG A 120 -18.97 -9.30 -15.30
N PHE A 121 -17.73 -9.62 -15.66
CA PHE A 121 -16.72 -10.09 -14.71
C PHE A 121 -16.35 -9.02 -13.68
N LYS A 122 -16.16 -7.77 -14.12
CA LYS A 122 -16.01 -6.63 -13.21
C LYS A 122 -17.21 -6.49 -12.29
N ASP A 123 -18.42 -6.44 -12.83
CA ASP A 123 -19.62 -6.20 -12.03
C ASP A 123 -19.85 -7.32 -10.98
N ALA A 124 -19.39 -8.54 -11.27
CA ALA A 124 -19.45 -9.69 -10.35
C ALA A 124 -18.31 -9.74 -9.32
N THR A 125 -17.27 -8.92 -9.47
CA THR A 125 -16.08 -8.98 -8.62
C THR A 125 -15.97 -7.72 -7.76
N PRO A 126 -15.99 -7.81 -6.43
CA PRO A 126 -16.03 -6.63 -5.57
C PRO A 126 -14.66 -5.94 -5.41
N VAL A 127 -13.55 -6.60 -5.77
CA VAL A 127 -12.18 -6.07 -5.59
C VAL A 127 -11.44 -5.88 -6.92
N ARG A 128 -10.64 -4.80 -7.01
CA ARG A 128 -9.75 -4.50 -8.15
C ARG A 128 -8.30 -4.49 -7.71
N ILE A 129 -7.43 -5.18 -8.45
CA ILE A 129 -5.98 -5.12 -8.28
C ILE A 129 -5.36 -4.25 -9.36
N GLN A 130 -4.51 -3.32 -8.93
CA GLN A 130 -3.64 -2.56 -9.82
C GLN A 130 -2.21 -2.60 -9.28
N TRP A 131 -1.26 -2.84 -10.19
CA TRP A 131 0.16 -2.82 -9.90
C TRP A 131 0.78 -1.55 -10.48
N ASP A 132 1.12 -0.59 -9.62
CA ASP A 132 1.70 0.70 -10.00
C ASP A 132 3.20 0.74 -9.67
N PRO A 133 4.01 1.65 -10.28
CA PRO A 133 5.41 1.79 -9.89
C PRO A 133 5.54 2.10 -8.39
N GLU A 134 6.33 1.28 -7.69
CA GLU A 134 6.78 1.61 -6.33
C GLU A 134 7.65 2.88 -6.35
N ARG A 135 7.85 3.47 -5.18
CA ARG A 135 8.41 4.80 -5.01
C ARG A 135 9.63 4.78 -4.09
N SER A 136 10.66 5.52 -4.50
CA SER A 136 11.79 5.85 -3.63
C SER A 136 11.41 6.91 -2.60
N LEU A 137 12.31 7.23 -1.67
CA LEU A 137 12.14 8.34 -0.72
C LEU A 137 11.88 9.70 -1.41
N ARG A 138 12.44 9.91 -2.59
CA ARG A 138 12.17 11.11 -3.42
C ARG A 138 10.95 10.94 -4.34
N LEU A 139 10.16 9.92 -4.12
CA LEU A 139 8.98 9.55 -4.88
C LEU A 139 9.24 9.25 -6.39
N GLY A 140 10.50 8.98 -6.75
CA GLY A 140 10.88 8.49 -8.07
C GLY A 140 10.39 7.06 -8.28
N ALA A 141 9.95 6.74 -9.50
CA ALA A 141 9.47 5.40 -9.83
C ALA A 141 10.61 4.36 -9.75
N LEU A 142 10.33 3.22 -9.13
CA LEU A 142 11.22 2.06 -9.07
C LEU A 142 10.85 1.02 -10.13
N GLN A 143 11.74 0.05 -10.33
CA GLN A 143 11.57 -1.02 -11.33
C GLN A 143 10.52 -2.06 -10.94
N HIS A 144 10.29 -2.26 -9.64
CA HIS A 144 9.25 -3.15 -9.12
C HIS A 144 7.93 -2.40 -8.86
N ARG A 145 6.85 -3.15 -8.65
CA ARG A 145 5.50 -2.63 -8.50
C ARG A 145 4.99 -2.74 -7.06
N ALA A 146 4.20 -1.75 -6.68
CA ALA A 146 3.39 -1.74 -5.48
C ALA A 146 1.94 -2.06 -5.83
N ILE A 147 1.30 -2.91 -5.03
CA ILE A 147 -0.11 -3.24 -5.18
C ILE A 147 -0.98 -2.10 -4.63
N GLN A 148 -2.07 -1.80 -5.35
CA GLN A 148 -3.20 -1.00 -4.86
C GLN A 148 -4.48 -1.82 -5.04
N ILE A 149 -5.31 -1.85 -4.00
CA ILE A 149 -6.48 -2.72 -3.92
C ILE A 149 -7.73 -1.84 -3.82
N GLY A 150 -8.60 -1.91 -4.82
CA GLY A 150 -9.84 -1.14 -4.91
C GLY A 150 -11.02 -1.95 -4.40
N LEU A 151 -11.61 -1.55 -3.28
CA LEU A 151 -12.74 -2.23 -2.65
C LEU A 151 -14.05 -1.57 -3.08
N SER A 152 -15.00 -2.37 -3.54
CA SER A 152 -16.34 -1.93 -3.98
C SER A 152 -17.41 -2.95 -3.57
N GLY A 153 -18.69 -2.57 -3.71
CA GLY A 153 -19.80 -3.47 -3.37
C GLY A 153 -19.70 -3.98 -1.93
N GLU A 154 -19.81 -5.29 -1.74
CA GLU A 154 -19.76 -5.94 -0.42
C GLU A 154 -18.41 -5.79 0.30
N ALA A 155 -17.31 -5.55 -0.42
CA ALA A 155 -15.99 -5.39 0.20
C ALA A 155 -15.91 -4.13 1.07
N VAL A 156 -16.66 -3.07 0.73
CA VAL A 156 -16.62 -1.80 1.46
C VAL A 156 -17.21 -1.92 2.88
N PRO A 157 -18.42 -2.48 3.10
CA PRO A 157 -18.92 -2.69 4.44
C PRO A 157 -18.12 -3.72 5.24
N LEU A 158 -17.61 -4.78 4.62
CA LEU A 158 -16.74 -5.74 5.29
C LEU A 158 -15.45 -5.06 5.79
N TYR A 159 -14.80 -4.25 4.95
CA TYR A 159 -13.64 -3.44 5.32
C TYR A 159 -13.95 -2.49 6.49
N ALA A 160 -15.02 -1.72 6.36
CA ALA A 160 -15.36 -0.66 7.30
C ALA A 160 -15.82 -1.18 8.67
N ASP A 161 -16.49 -2.33 8.73
CA ASP A 161 -17.12 -2.80 9.97
C ASP A 161 -16.48 -4.06 10.57
N GLN A 162 -15.83 -4.90 9.76
CA GLN A 162 -15.37 -6.21 10.20
C GLN A 162 -13.85 -6.36 10.17
N TRP A 163 -13.21 -5.93 9.08
CA TRP A 163 -11.77 -6.16 8.89
C TRP A 163 -10.89 -5.20 9.67
N THR A 164 -11.34 -3.95 9.82
CA THR A 164 -10.56 -2.88 10.48
C THR A 164 -10.38 -3.19 11.97
N ARG A 165 -9.13 -3.35 12.40
CA ARG A 165 -8.76 -3.61 13.81
C ARG A 165 -8.19 -2.39 14.51
N ARG A 166 -7.48 -1.54 13.78
CA ARG A 166 -6.87 -0.31 14.30
C ARG A 166 -6.75 0.73 13.21
N ILE A 167 -6.94 2.00 13.59
CA ILE A 167 -6.66 3.15 12.74
C ILE A 167 -5.72 4.07 13.53
N GLU A 168 -4.59 4.42 12.92
CA GLU A 168 -3.64 5.40 13.42
C GLU A 168 -3.50 6.56 12.45
N GLU A 169 -3.41 7.77 13.00
CA GLU A 169 -3.10 8.97 12.25
C GLU A 169 -1.57 9.08 12.14
N VAL A 170 -1.04 9.10 10.91
CA VAL A 170 0.41 9.08 10.64
C VAL A 170 0.89 10.27 9.81
N THR A 171 0.08 11.31 9.63
CA THR A 171 0.49 12.57 9.01
C THR A 171 1.72 13.18 9.69
N PRO A 172 1.86 13.23 11.03
CA PRO A 172 3.09 13.73 11.68
C PRO A 172 4.34 12.94 11.27
N LEU A 173 4.23 11.62 11.11
CA LEU A 173 5.32 10.77 10.61
C LEU A 173 5.63 11.11 9.14
N ALA A 174 4.61 11.20 8.30
CA ALA A 174 4.75 11.57 6.89
C ALA A 174 5.46 12.93 6.73
N HIS A 175 5.03 13.95 7.46
CA HIS A 175 5.63 15.28 7.43
C HIS A 175 7.08 15.26 7.94
N ARG A 176 7.38 14.49 9.00
CA ARG A 176 8.74 14.36 9.51
C ARG A 176 9.68 13.70 8.49
N ILE A 177 9.24 12.63 7.85
CA ILE A 177 10.01 11.96 6.79
C ILE A 177 10.20 12.91 5.61
N HIS A 178 9.14 13.60 5.18
CA HIS A 178 9.20 14.57 4.08
C HIS A 178 10.21 15.68 4.37
N ALA A 179 10.18 16.29 5.57
CA ALA A 179 11.12 17.33 5.96
C ALA A 179 12.58 16.85 5.94
N LEU A 180 12.84 15.58 6.31
CA LEU A 180 14.18 14.99 6.22
C LEU A 180 14.60 14.77 4.76
N VAL A 181 13.69 14.37 3.88
CA VAL A 181 13.95 14.24 2.43
C VAL A 181 14.29 15.58 1.79
N GLU A 182 13.55 16.64 2.13
CA GLU A 182 13.81 18.02 1.67
C GLU A 182 15.16 18.55 2.18
N ALA A 183 15.55 18.15 3.40
CA ALA A 183 16.85 18.49 3.98
C ALA A 183 18.01 17.59 3.52
N ASP A 184 17.79 16.70 2.56
CA ASP A 184 18.76 15.70 2.07
C ASP A 184 19.28 14.71 3.12
N ARG A 185 18.58 14.56 4.24
CA ARG A 185 18.91 13.66 5.36
C ARG A 185 18.32 12.26 5.13
N LEU A 186 18.69 11.64 4.01
CA LEU A 186 18.03 10.42 3.51
C LEU A 186 18.16 9.21 4.43
N ASP A 187 19.28 9.02 5.12
CA ASP A 187 19.44 7.89 6.04
C ASP A 187 18.51 7.99 7.25
N GLU A 188 18.31 9.20 7.77
CA GLU A 188 17.36 9.45 8.85
C GLU A 188 15.92 9.32 8.37
N ALA A 189 15.61 9.79 7.16
CA ALA A 189 14.30 9.59 6.55
C ALA A 189 14.00 8.09 6.39
N LYS A 190 14.98 7.31 5.91
CA LYS A 190 14.88 5.86 5.75
C LYS A 190 14.66 5.14 7.08
N ALA A 191 15.35 5.56 8.14
CA ALA A 191 15.23 4.97 9.47
C ALA A 191 13.84 5.15 10.10
N LEU A 192 13.07 6.15 9.64
CA LEU A 192 11.70 6.40 10.09
C LEU A 192 10.63 5.69 9.24
N LEU A 193 11.00 5.10 8.09
CA LEU A 193 10.03 4.40 7.26
C LEU A 193 9.42 3.20 8.00
N PRO A 194 8.13 2.92 7.79
CA PRO A 194 7.54 1.66 8.23
C PRO A 194 8.32 0.46 7.66
N VAL A 195 8.56 -0.56 8.49
CA VAL A 195 9.34 -1.75 8.08
C VAL A 195 8.45 -2.70 7.27
N GLU A 196 8.35 -2.43 5.98
CA GLU A 196 7.55 -3.23 5.05
C GLU A 196 8.30 -4.47 4.58
N ARG A 197 7.77 -5.64 4.92
CA ARG A 197 8.33 -6.96 4.59
C ARG A 197 7.50 -7.64 3.51
N PRO A 198 8.08 -8.54 2.70
CA PRO A 198 7.30 -9.37 1.78
C PRO A 198 6.13 -10.04 2.49
N TYR A 199 4.97 -10.01 1.85
CA TYR A 199 3.76 -10.68 2.30
C TYR A 199 3.42 -11.80 1.32
N THR A 200 3.40 -13.03 1.79
CA THR A 200 3.00 -14.20 0.99
C THR A 200 1.50 -14.39 1.12
N ALA A 201 0.77 -14.00 0.08
CA ALA A 201 -0.66 -14.22 -0.02
C ALA A 201 -0.97 -15.71 -0.22
N THR A 202 -2.17 -16.13 0.18
CA THR A 202 -2.66 -17.50 -0.02
C THR A 202 -3.15 -17.76 -1.45
N VAL A 203 -3.39 -16.68 -2.20
CA VAL A 203 -3.80 -16.68 -3.61
C VAL A 203 -2.81 -15.88 -4.46
N GLU A 204 -2.67 -16.25 -5.73
CA GLU A 204 -1.95 -15.43 -6.70
C GLU A 204 -2.83 -14.26 -7.18
N VAL A 205 -2.24 -13.08 -7.30
CA VAL A 205 -2.89 -11.80 -7.69
C VAL A 205 -2.03 -10.98 -8.64
#